data_AF-A0AAW5JFT1-F1
#
_entry.id   AF-A0AAW5JFT1-F1
#
_cell.length_a   1.000
_cell.length_b   1.000
_cell.length_c   1.000
_cell.angle_alpha   90.00
_cell.angle_beta   90.00
_cell.angle_gamma   90.00
#
_symmetry.space_group_name_H-M   'P 1'
#
loop_
_entity.id
_entity.type
_entity.pdbx_description
1 polymer ?
#
loop_
_entity_poly.entity_id
_entity_poly.type
_entity_poly.pdbx_seq_one_letter_code
_entity_poly.pdbx_strand_id
1 'polypeptide(L)'
;MSKTSFAMFLAGATVGAAATWLCIKRYYEQIAQEEIDSVKAAFAERKPVNTNIAKSEKSNEKQEENQHKADIAKLKPDLVNYAAKLQEEGYTNYTEHSKKNTEEKKDEPMPNEPYVISPDDYGENDNYTQISLVYYAGDGVLADDEDEVVEDIEDTVGEDFAEHFGEYEDDSVFIRNDRLRCDYEILRDNRSFSDVAEGSNY
;
A
#
# COMPACT_ATOMS: atom_id res chain seq x y z
N MET A 1 48.14 -28.21 -16.29
CA MET A 1 47.81 -27.02 -17.12
C MET A 1 49.01 -26.10 -17.14
N SER A 2 49.46 -25.65 -18.31
CA SER A 2 50.63 -24.77 -18.43
C SER A 2 50.28 -23.37 -17.89
N LYS A 3 51.15 -22.83 -17.03
CA LYS A 3 50.99 -21.50 -16.42
C LYS A 3 50.83 -20.38 -17.47
N THR A 4 51.36 -20.60 -18.67
CA THR A 4 51.26 -19.70 -19.82
C THR A 4 49.85 -19.63 -20.42
N SER A 5 49.12 -20.76 -20.48
CA SER A 5 47.74 -20.77 -20.99
C SER A 5 46.77 -20.07 -20.05
N PHE A 6 47.00 -20.18 -18.73
CA PHE A 6 46.20 -19.45 -17.73
C PHE A 6 46.44 -17.94 -17.78
N ALA A 7 47.69 -17.50 -17.98
CA ALA A 7 48.02 -16.08 -18.14
C ALA A 7 47.37 -15.44 -19.37
N MET A 8 47.29 -16.16 -20.50
CA MET A 8 46.60 -15.67 -21.70
C MET A 8 45.08 -15.56 -21.50
N PHE A 9 44.47 -16.48 -20.76
CA PHE A 9 43.05 -16.41 -20.42
C PHE A 9 42.74 -15.19 -19.53
N LEU A 10 43.55 -14.94 -18.51
CA LEU A 10 43.40 -13.77 -17.63
C LEU A 10 43.57 -12.45 -18.40
N ALA A 11 44.55 -12.38 -19.30
CA ALA A 11 44.73 -11.21 -20.16
C ALA A 11 43.48 -10.99 -21.04
N GLY A 12 42.95 -12.03 -21.67
CA GLY A 12 41.72 -11.95 -22.48
C GLY A 12 40.49 -11.51 -21.67
N ALA A 13 40.31 -12.04 -20.46
CA ALA A 13 39.19 -11.69 -19.59
C ALA A 13 39.20 -10.20 -19.20
N THR A 14 40.37 -9.64 -18.88
CA THR A 14 40.49 -8.22 -18.50
C THR A 14 40.17 -7.28 -19.66
N VAL A 15 40.64 -7.60 -20.88
CA VAL A 15 40.35 -6.80 -22.09
C VAL A 15 38.88 -6.90 -22.46
N GLY A 16 38.29 -8.11 -22.39
CA GLY A 16 36.86 -8.32 -22.62
C GLY A 16 35.98 -7.52 -21.67
N ALA A 17 36.26 -7.58 -20.36
CA ALA A 17 35.52 -6.83 -19.35
C ALA A 17 35.60 -5.31 -19.57
N ALA A 18 36.78 -4.78 -19.90
CA ALA A 18 36.96 -3.36 -20.19
C ALA A 18 36.18 -2.91 -21.45
N ALA A 19 36.19 -3.72 -22.51
CA ALA A 19 35.44 -3.43 -23.74
C ALA A 19 33.92 -3.45 -23.50
N THR A 20 33.41 -4.46 -22.79
CA THR A 20 31.98 -4.56 -22.47
C THR A 20 31.53 -3.41 -21.58
N TRP A 21 32.31 -3.04 -20.56
CA TRP A 21 32.01 -1.88 -19.70
C TRP A 21 31.96 -0.57 -20.49
N LEU A 22 32.90 -0.35 -21.43
CA LEU A 22 32.88 0.85 -22.29
C LEU A 22 31.65 0.88 -23.21
N CYS A 23 31.24 -0.25 -23.79
CA CYS A 23 30.04 -0.34 -24.61
C CYS A 23 28.76 -0.05 -23.80
N ILE A 24 28.61 -0.69 -22.64
CA ILE A 24 27.45 -0.48 -21.76
C ILE A 24 27.39 0.97 -21.29
N LYS A 25 28.52 1.52 -20.84
CA LYS A 25 28.59 2.91 -20.39
C LYS A 25 28.15 3.89 -21.49
N ARG A 26 28.65 3.71 -22.72
CA ARG A 26 28.26 4.55 -23.87
C ARG A 26 26.77 4.44 -24.20
N TYR A 27 26.20 3.24 -24.13
CA TYR A 27 24.79 3.00 -24.45
C TYR A 27 23.85 3.65 -23.41
N TYR A 28 24.10 3.43 -22.12
CA TYR A 28 23.28 4.01 -21.05
C TYR A 28 23.50 5.53 -20.88
N GLU A 29 24.70 6.06 -21.14
CA GLU A 29 24.95 7.51 -21.15
C GLU A 29 24.12 8.23 -22.23
N GLN A 30 23.97 7.62 -23.41
CA GLN A 30 23.17 8.21 -24.49
C GLN A 30 21.68 8.25 -24.15
N ILE A 31 21.13 7.16 -23.62
CA ILE A 31 19.72 7.10 -23.18
C ILE A 31 19.45 8.12 -22.06
N ALA A 32 20.34 8.16 -21.05
CA ALA A 32 20.18 9.08 -19.93
C ALA A 32 20.26 10.55 -20.36
N GLN A 33 21.14 10.90 -21.31
CA GLN A 33 21.21 12.27 -21.82
C GLN A 33 20.03 12.63 -22.72
N GLU A 34 19.52 11.71 -23.54
CA GLU A 34 18.36 11.95 -24.39
C GLU A 34 17.11 12.28 -23.55
N GLU A 35 16.87 11.54 -22.46
CA GLU A 35 15.77 11.83 -21.54
C GLU A 35 15.95 13.19 -20.85
N ILE A 36 17.14 13.48 -20.30
CA ILE A 36 17.42 14.75 -19.62
C ILE A 36 17.27 15.93 -20.59
N ASP A 37 17.80 15.83 -21.80
CA ASP A 37 17.77 16.91 -22.77
C ASP A 37 16.36 17.13 -23.33
N SER A 38 15.56 16.08 -23.50
CA SER A 38 14.15 16.22 -23.89
C SER A 38 13.33 16.97 -22.83
N VAL A 39 13.54 16.64 -21.55
CA VAL A 39 12.91 17.33 -20.43
C VAL A 39 13.39 18.77 -20.39
N LYS A 40 14.70 19.00 -20.49
CA LYS A 40 15.27 20.35 -20.48
C LYS A 40 14.76 21.21 -21.63
N ALA A 41 14.58 20.64 -22.81
CA ALA A 41 13.99 21.33 -23.97
C ALA A 41 12.50 21.65 -23.74
N ALA A 42 11.71 20.69 -23.26
CA ALA A 42 10.28 20.89 -22.95
C ALA A 42 10.06 21.93 -21.85
N PHE A 43 10.98 22.01 -20.88
CA PHE A 43 10.96 23.05 -19.85
C PHE A 43 11.52 24.39 -20.33
N ALA A 44 12.47 24.43 -21.27
CA ALA A 44 13.00 25.67 -21.86
C ALA A 44 12.02 26.34 -22.83
N GLU A 45 11.18 25.57 -23.52
CA GLU A 45 10.10 26.10 -24.38
C GLU A 45 9.02 26.82 -23.55
N ARG A 46 8.88 26.47 -22.28
CA ARG A 46 8.06 27.18 -21.29
C ARG A 46 8.87 28.33 -20.70
N LYS A 47 8.71 29.55 -21.26
CA LYS A 47 9.42 30.77 -20.82
C LYS A 47 9.48 30.92 -19.27
N PRO A 48 10.59 31.45 -18.72
CA PRO A 48 10.88 31.40 -17.29
C PRO A 48 10.12 32.47 -16.49
N VAL A 49 9.38 32.08 -15.45
CA VAL A 49 9.02 33.00 -14.36
C VAL A 49 10.21 33.03 -13.38
N ASN A 50 11.12 33.96 -13.67
CA ASN A 50 12.16 34.55 -12.82
C ASN A 50 12.64 33.76 -11.60
N THR A 51 13.68 32.93 -11.78
CA THR A 51 14.56 32.50 -10.69
C THR A 51 15.74 33.47 -10.58
N ASN A 52 15.51 34.63 -9.96
CA ASN A 52 16.58 35.47 -9.41
C ASN A 52 16.46 35.50 -7.89
N ILE A 53 16.54 34.34 -7.23
CA ILE A 53 16.74 34.26 -5.77
C ILE A 53 17.73 33.13 -5.48
N ALA A 54 18.96 33.31 -5.94
CA ALA A 54 20.10 32.55 -5.45
C ALA A 54 21.30 33.49 -5.32
N LYS A 55 21.13 34.59 -4.56
CA LYS A 55 22.19 35.40 -3.95
C LYS A 55 21.58 36.58 -3.17
N SER A 56 21.33 36.38 -1.89
CA SER A 56 21.88 37.23 -0.82
C SER A 56 21.21 36.85 0.50
N GLU A 57 22.06 36.49 1.46
CA GLU A 57 21.68 36.35 2.85
C GLU A 57 21.20 37.70 3.44
N LYS A 58 20.35 37.56 4.47
CA LYS A 58 20.09 38.47 5.61
C LYS A 58 19.19 39.70 5.42
N SER A 59 18.28 39.78 6.41
CA SER A 59 17.53 40.94 6.93
C SER A 59 16.32 41.45 6.14
N ASN A 60 15.12 40.96 6.48
CA ASN A 60 14.12 41.73 7.24
C ASN A 60 12.76 41.02 7.20
N GLU A 61 12.34 40.54 8.38
CA GLU A 61 11.08 39.86 8.62
C GLU A 61 9.91 40.87 8.66
N LYS A 62 8.72 40.40 8.23
CA LYS A 62 7.36 40.85 8.61
C LYS A 62 6.55 41.84 7.75
N GLN A 63 7.01 42.34 6.59
CA GLN A 63 6.16 43.23 5.77
C GLN A 63 5.70 42.67 4.40
N GLU A 64 6.31 41.59 3.89
CA GLU A 64 6.00 41.06 2.54
C GLU A 64 4.94 39.94 2.50
N GLU A 65 4.61 39.31 3.64
CA GLU A 65 3.74 38.12 3.67
C GLU A 65 2.29 38.41 3.21
N ASN A 66 1.76 39.60 3.49
CA ASN A 66 0.39 39.96 3.11
C ASN A 66 0.24 40.33 1.62
N GLN A 67 1.30 40.79 0.96
CA GLN A 67 1.27 41.05 -0.49
C GLN A 67 1.46 39.75 -1.29
N HIS A 68 2.30 38.83 -0.80
CA HIS A 68 2.50 37.51 -1.39
C HIS A 68 1.21 36.67 -1.44
N LYS A 69 0.37 36.71 -0.39
CA LYS A 69 -0.95 36.02 -0.40
C LYS A 69 -1.95 36.64 -1.37
N ALA A 70 -1.90 37.96 -1.57
CA ALA A 70 -2.79 38.66 -2.51
C ALA A 70 -2.43 38.40 -3.98
N ASP A 71 -1.13 38.24 -4.28
CA ASP A 71 -0.68 37.95 -5.65
C ASP A 71 -0.78 36.46 -6.02
N ILE A 72 -0.67 35.55 -5.05
CA ILE A 72 -1.02 34.12 -5.25
C ILE A 72 -2.53 33.95 -5.49
N ALA A 73 -3.38 34.74 -4.83
CA ALA A 73 -4.82 34.68 -5.04
C ALA A 73 -5.25 35.11 -6.46
N LYS A 74 -4.48 35.99 -7.12
CA LYS A 74 -4.70 36.37 -8.53
C LYS A 74 -4.25 35.30 -9.53
N LEU A 75 -3.43 34.34 -9.11
CA LEU A 75 -2.92 33.25 -9.96
C LEU A 75 -3.83 32.02 -9.99
N LYS A 76 -4.85 31.94 -9.13
CA LYS A 76 -5.85 30.87 -9.23
C LYS A 76 -6.72 31.16 -10.45
N PRO A 77 -6.65 30.37 -11.53
CA PRO A 77 -7.64 30.49 -12.60
C PRO A 77 -9.02 30.28 -11.97
N ASP A 78 -9.99 31.09 -12.40
CA ASP A 78 -11.37 31.01 -11.93
C ASP A 78 -11.86 29.56 -12.04
N LEU A 79 -12.20 28.95 -10.90
CA LEU A 79 -12.65 27.55 -10.80
C LEU A 79 -13.80 27.27 -11.78
N VAL A 80 -14.59 28.31 -12.10
CA VAL A 80 -15.68 28.29 -13.07
C VAL A 80 -15.18 28.01 -14.50
N ASN A 81 -14.04 28.58 -14.91
CA ASN A 81 -13.47 28.31 -16.24
C ASN A 81 -12.96 26.87 -16.36
N TYR A 82 -12.39 26.33 -15.28
CA TYR A 82 -11.93 24.93 -15.28
C TYR A 82 -13.12 23.97 -15.31
N ALA A 83 -14.17 24.24 -14.54
CA ALA A 83 -15.41 23.46 -14.56
C ALA A 83 -16.09 23.50 -15.93
N ALA A 84 -16.15 24.67 -16.58
CA ALA A 84 -16.71 24.82 -17.92
C ALA A 84 -15.90 24.04 -18.97
N LYS A 85 -14.56 24.10 -18.89
CA LYS A 85 -13.69 23.35 -19.79
C LYS A 85 -13.83 21.83 -19.63
N LEU A 86 -13.98 21.33 -18.41
CA LEU A 86 -14.24 19.90 -18.17
C LEU A 86 -15.56 19.45 -18.81
N GLN A 87 -16.59 20.30 -18.76
CA GLN A 87 -17.87 20.01 -19.38
C GLN A 87 -17.83 20.06 -20.92
N GLU A 88 -17.08 21.02 -21.49
CA GLU A 88 -16.87 21.15 -22.94
C GLU A 88 -16.10 19.96 -23.53
N GLU A 89 -15.06 19.50 -22.85
CA GLU A 89 -14.21 18.36 -23.25
C GLU A 89 -14.88 17.00 -22.99
N GLY A 90 -16.16 16.99 -22.56
CA GLY A 90 -16.97 15.78 -22.42
C GLY A 90 -16.58 14.88 -21.24
N TYR A 91 -15.85 15.40 -20.25
CA TYR A 91 -15.59 14.63 -19.03
C TYR A 91 -16.90 14.33 -18.32
N THR A 92 -17.19 13.03 -18.18
CA THR A 92 -18.43 12.55 -17.59
C THR A 92 -18.46 12.88 -16.10
N ASN A 93 -19.55 13.49 -15.63
CA ASN A 93 -19.74 13.71 -14.20
C ASN A 93 -20.11 12.38 -13.53
N TYR A 94 -19.11 11.63 -13.06
CA TYR A 94 -19.28 10.33 -12.41
C TYR A 94 -20.13 10.38 -11.13
N THR A 95 -20.38 11.56 -10.55
CA THR A 95 -21.30 11.70 -9.40
C THR A 95 -22.77 11.45 -9.74
N GLU A 96 -23.15 11.48 -11.02
CA GLU A 96 -24.50 11.07 -11.45
C GLU A 96 -24.62 9.56 -11.64
N HIS A 97 -23.54 8.88 -12.05
CA HIS A 97 -23.53 7.43 -12.24
C HIS A 97 -23.50 6.65 -10.92
N SER A 98 -23.07 7.26 -9.81
CA SER A 98 -23.17 6.63 -8.48
C SER A 98 -24.61 6.63 -7.92
N LYS A 99 -25.56 7.35 -8.55
CA LYS A 99 -26.94 7.45 -8.04
C LYS A 99 -27.93 6.51 -8.73
N LYS A 100 -27.50 5.71 -9.71
CA LYS A 100 -28.42 4.90 -10.53
C LYS A 100 -28.26 3.38 -10.43
N ASN A 101 -27.37 2.89 -9.57
CA ASN A 101 -27.23 1.47 -9.27
C ASN A 101 -27.25 1.21 -7.75
N THR A 102 -28.16 1.85 -7.05
CA THR A 102 -28.49 1.44 -5.69
C THR A 102 -30.01 1.26 -5.63
N GLU A 103 -30.46 0.14 -6.19
CA GLU A 103 -31.48 -0.61 -5.44
C GLU A 103 -30.79 -1.04 -4.15
N GLU A 104 -30.75 -0.13 -3.17
CA GLU A 104 -30.55 -0.47 -1.78
C GLU A 104 -31.69 -1.44 -1.47
N LYS A 105 -31.43 -2.74 -1.63
CA LYS A 105 -31.96 -3.67 -0.64
C LYS A 105 -31.65 -3.01 0.68
N LYS A 106 -32.69 -2.71 1.44
CA LYS A 106 -32.53 -2.27 2.82
C LYS A 106 -31.82 -3.41 3.50
N ASP A 107 -30.50 -3.35 3.50
CA ASP A 107 -29.69 -4.21 4.34
C ASP A 107 -30.22 -3.93 5.74
N GLU A 108 -30.77 -4.98 6.34
CA GLU A 108 -31.11 -4.97 7.75
C GLU A 108 -29.91 -4.39 8.50
N PRO A 109 -30.12 -3.60 9.57
CA PRO A 109 -28.99 -3.00 10.29
C PRO A 109 -28.01 -4.12 10.61
N MET A 110 -26.85 -4.11 9.92
CA MET A 110 -25.88 -5.17 10.08
C MET A 110 -25.52 -5.22 11.56
N PRO A 111 -25.50 -6.41 12.18
CA PRO A 111 -24.91 -6.57 13.48
C PRO A 111 -23.54 -5.89 13.45
N ASN A 112 -23.36 -4.84 14.25
CA ASN A 112 -22.08 -4.13 14.29
C ASN A 112 -21.00 -4.98 14.97
N GLU A 113 -21.40 -6.03 15.68
CA GLU A 113 -20.55 -6.88 16.49
C GLU A 113 -20.28 -8.22 15.77
N PRO A 114 -19.07 -8.78 15.89
CA PRO A 114 -18.76 -10.13 15.40
C PRO A 114 -19.72 -11.17 15.98
N TYR A 115 -20.05 -12.20 15.21
CA TYR A 115 -20.93 -13.27 15.67
C TYR A 115 -20.53 -14.64 15.11
N VAL A 116 -20.84 -15.69 15.86
CA VAL A 116 -20.53 -17.08 15.48
C VAL A 116 -21.39 -17.52 14.30
N ILE A 117 -20.76 -18.17 13.33
CA ILE A 117 -21.39 -18.81 12.17
C ILE A 117 -21.15 -20.31 12.18
N SER A 118 -21.95 -21.06 11.42
CA SER A 118 -21.72 -22.49 11.27
C SER A 118 -20.51 -22.75 10.35
N PRO A 119 -19.84 -23.90 10.48
CA PRO A 119 -18.77 -24.30 9.56
C PRO A 119 -19.23 -24.35 8.09
N ASP A 120 -20.51 -24.69 7.86
CA ASP A 120 -21.11 -24.72 6.51
C ASP A 120 -21.29 -23.32 5.92
N ASP A 121 -21.39 -22.27 6.74
CA ASP A 121 -21.56 -20.88 6.27
C ASP A 121 -20.22 -20.15 6.07
N TYR A 122 -19.12 -20.74 6.56
CA TYR A 122 -17.77 -20.18 6.46
C TYR A 122 -17.29 -20.18 5.01
N GLY A 123 -16.95 -19.00 4.48
CA GLY A 123 -16.42 -18.90 3.12
C GLY A 123 -17.45 -19.09 2.00
N GLU A 124 -18.74 -19.30 2.31
CA GLU A 124 -19.82 -19.37 1.31
C GLU A 124 -20.08 -18.03 0.61
N ASN A 125 -19.68 -16.92 1.23
CA ASN A 125 -19.86 -15.58 0.68
C ASN A 125 -18.53 -15.02 0.14
N ASP A 126 -18.39 -14.99 -1.20
CA ASP A 126 -17.21 -14.44 -1.90
C ASP A 126 -16.89 -12.97 -1.55
N ASN A 127 -17.82 -12.23 -0.93
CA ASN A 127 -17.59 -10.86 -0.50
C ASN A 127 -16.85 -10.75 0.85
N TYR A 128 -16.56 -11.88 1.50
CA TYR A 128 -15.87 -11.95 2.78
C TYR A 128 -14.49 -12.58 2.57
N THR A 129 -13.49 -12.03 3.25
CA THR A 129 -12.12 -12.57 3.26
C THR A 129 -12.04 -13.66 4.32
N GLN A 130 -11.57 -14.84 3.95
CA GLN A 130 -11.34 -15.94 4.89
C GLN A 130 -9.96 -15.75 5.55
N ILE A 131 -9.93 -15.79 6.89
CA ILE A 131 -8.73 -15.60 7.70
C ILE A 131 -8.68 -16.71 8.75
N SER A 132 -7.59 -17.44 8.83
CA SER A 132 -7.36 -18.44 9.89
C SER A 132 -6.52 -17.81 11.00
N LEU A 133 -6.95 -17.99 12.25
CA LEU A 133 -6.31 -17.53 13.46
C LEU A 133 -6.03 -18.71 14.41
N VAL A 134 -5.02 -18.57 15.25
CA VAL A 134 -4.66 -19.58 16.26
C VAL A 134 -4.80 -18.98 17.65
N TYR A 135 -5.62 -19.63 18.47
CA TYR A 135 -5.79 -19.31 19.88
C TYR A 135 -4.94 -20.22 20.76
N TYR A 136 -3.94 -19.65 21.41
CA TYR A 136 -3.04 -20.33 22.33
C TYR A 136 -3.62 -20.33 23.75
N ALA A 137 -4.26 -21.42 24.15
CA ALA A 137 -4.90 -21.55 25.45
C ALA A 137 -3.93 -21.54 26.65
N GLY A 138 -2.63 -21.73 26.41
CA GLY A 138 -1.61 -21.68 27.46
C GLY A 138 -1.42 -20.28 28.06
N ASP A 139 -1.50 -19.24 27.24
CA ASP A 139 -1.32 -17.83 27.61
C ASP A 139 -2.46 -16.90 27.15
N GLY A 140 -3.47 -17.44 26.47
CA GLY A 140 -4.66 -16.70 26.04
C GLY A 140 -4.42 -15.78 24.84
N VAL A 141 -3.37 -16.03 24.07
CA VAL A 141 -2.97 -15.19 22.93
C VAL A 141 -3.70 -15.66 21.66
N LEU A 142 -4.21 -14.71 20.88
CA LEU A 142 -4.74 -14.95 19.54
C LEU A 142 -3.74 -14.37 18.53
N ALA A 143 -3.33 -15.17 17.56
CA ALA A 143 -2.40 -14.73 16.51
C ALA A 143 -2.90 -15.17 15.13
N ASP A 144 -2.42 -14.49 14.08
CA ASP A 144 -2.65 -14.89 12.70
C ASP A 144 -1.64 -15.95 12.22
N ASP A 145 -1.68 -16.24 10.92
CA ASP A 145 -0.82 -17.22 10.27
C ASP A 145 0.65 -16.77 10.12
N GLU A 146 0.92 -15.47 10.29
CA GLU A 146 2.27 -14.90 10.33
C GLU A 146 2.81 -14.79 11.76
N ASP A 147 2.14 -15.41 12.75
CA ASP A 147 2.43 -15.31 14.18
C ASP A 147 2.30 -13.87 14.74
N GLU A 148 1.58 -12.98 14.07
CA GLU A 148 1.29 -11.63 14.56
C GLU A 148 0.11 -11.65 15.52
N VAL A 149 0.29 -11.05 16.69
CA VAL A 149 -0.72 -11.05 17.76
C VAL A 149 -1.87 -10.10 17.41
N VAL A 150 -3.11 -10.59 17.50
CA VAL A 150 -4.31 -9.78 17.32
C VAL A 150 -4.48 -8.85 18.53
N GLU A 151 -4.28 -7.55 18.31
CA GLU A 151 -4.36 -6.55 19.39
C GLU A 151 -5.81 -6.28 19.85
N ASP A 152 -6.76 -6.32 18.92
CA ASP A 152 -8.15 -5.89 19.16
C ASP A 152 -9.14 -7.05 19.01
N ILE A 153 -9.21 -7.89 20.03
CA ILE A 153 -10.02 -9.11 20.03
C ILE A 153 -11.53 -8.78 19.98
N GLU A 154 -11.99 -7.83 20.80
CA GLU A 154 -13.40 -7.41 20.89
C GLU A 154 -13.95 -7.03 19.51
N ASP A 155 -13.21 -6.20 18.80
CA ASP A 155 -13.63 -5.63 17.52
C ASP A 155 -13.42 -6.60 16.35
N THR A 156 -12.48 -7.54 16.46
CA THR A 156 -12.14 -8.50 15.39
C THR A 156 -13.03 -9.74 15.46
N VAL A 157 -13.06 -10.43 16.61
CA VAL A 157 -13.71 -11.74 16.78
C VAL A 157 -14.71 -11.78 17.95
N GLY A 158 -14.81 -10.72 18.76
CA GLY A 158 -15.62 -10.69 19.98
C GLY A 158 -14.86 -11.24 21.18
N GLU A 159 -15.07 -10.69 22.38
CA GLU A 159 -14.37 -11.14 23.60
C GLU A 159 -14.77 -12.56 24.04
N ASP A 160 -15.97 -12.99 23.67
CA ASP A 160 -16.58 -14.27 24.03
C ASP A 160 -16.23 -15.41 23.06
N PHE A 161 -15.40 -15.17 22.04
CA PHE A 161 -15.01 -16.18 21.05
C PHE A 161 -14.55 -17.51 21.68
N ALA A 162 -13.82 -17.44 22.80
CA ALA A 162 -13.27 -18.60 23.49
C ALA A 162 -14.32 -19.42 24.26
N GLU A 163 -15.51 -18.88 24.53
CA GLU A 163 -16.62 -19.62 25.16
C GLU A 163 -17.35 -20.50 24.14
N HIS A 164 -17.20 -20.22 22.84
CA HIS A 164 -17.88 -20.93 21.76
C HIS A 164 -17.16 -22.21 21.28
N PHE A 165 -15.96 -22.51 21.80
CA PHE A 165 -15.31 -23.80 21.54
C PHE A 165 -16.19 -24.94 22.05
N GLY A 166 -16.50 -25.90 21.18
CA GLY A 166 -17.40 -27.03 21.46
C GLY A 166 -18.86 -26.80 21.09
N GLU A 167 -19.25 -25.63 20.55
CA GLU A 167 -20.61 -25.43 20.04
C GLU A 167 -20.87 -26.22 18.75
N TYR A 168 -19.90 -26.17 17.83
CA TYR A 168 -19.90 -26.94 16.58
C TYR A 168 -18.79 -27.99 16.57
N GLU A 169 -17.56 -27.56 16.84
CA GLU A 169 -16.37 -28.41 16.91
C GLU A 169 -15.59 -28.12 18.20
N ASP A 170 -14.86 -29.11 18.70
CA ASP A 170 -14.17 -29.01 20.01
C ASP A 170 -12.95 -28.06 19.97
N ASP A 171 -12.32 -27.93 18.80
CA ASP A 171 -11.05 -27.24 18.58
C ASP A 171 -11.13 -26.09 17.57
N SER A 172 -12.30 -25.80 17.00
CA SER A 172 -12.51 -24.70 16.06
C SER A 172 -13.75 -23.85 16.40
N VAL A 173 -13.68 -22.56 16.05
CA VAL A 173 -14.82 -21.62 16.08
C VAL A 173 -14.78 -20.78 14.82
N PHE A 174 -15.95 -20.56 14.22
CA PHE A 174 -16.08 -19.73 13.01
C PHE A 174 -16.85 -18.46 13.34
N ILE A 175 -16.27 -17.30 13.05
CA ILE A 175 -16.84 -15.99 13.40
C ILE A 175 -16.88 -15.09 12.18
N ARG A 176 -18.04 -14.47 11.95
CA ARG A 176 -18.21 -13.47 10.89
C ARG A 176 -18.17 -12.08 11.48
N ASN A 177 -17.39 -11.22 10.85
CA ASN A 177 -17.34 -9.79 11.14
C ASN A 177 -17.77 -8.99 9.91
N ASP A 178 -19.03 -8.55 9.91
CA ASP A 178 -19.62 -7.80 8.79
C ASP A 178 -18.95 -6.44 8.54
N ARG A 179 -18.41 -5.82 9.60
CA ARG A 179 -17.72 -4.53 9.52
C ARG A 179 -16.38 -4.68 8.79
N LEU A 180 -15.63 -5.73 9.08
CA LEU A 180 -14.36 -6.03 8.42
C LEU A 180 -14.53 -6.84 7.12
N ARG A 181 -15.74 -7.36 6.86
CA ARG A 181 -16.04 -8.33 5.78
C ARG A 181 -15.05 -9.50 5.81
N CYS A 182 -14.88 -10.06 6.98
CA CYS A 182 -13.99 -11.19 7.21
C CYS A 182 -14.76 -12.32 7.89
N ASP A 183 -14.45 -13.54 7.45
CA ASP A 183 -14.81 -14.78 8.13
C ASP A 183 -13.53 -15.30 8.78
N TYR A 184 -13.56 -15.46 10.09
CA TYR A 184 -12.46 -15.96 10.89
C TYR A 184 -12.68 -17.42 11.25
N GLU A 185 -11.70 -18.26 10.97
CA GLU A 185 -11.58 -19.61 11.53
C GLU A 185 -10.57 -19.55 12.67
N ILE A 186 -10.99 -19.86 13.89
CA ILE A 186 -10.13 -19.81 15.08
C ILE A 186 -9.86 -21.22 15.54
N LEU A 187 -8.60 -21.66 15.46
CA LEU A 187 -8.15 -22.98 15.89
C LEU A 187 -7.52 -22.91 17.28
N ARG A 188 -7.89 -23.83 18.17
CA ARG A 188 -7.34 -23.90 19.53
C ARG A 188 -6.05 -24.69 19.58
N ASP A 189 -4.98 -24.06 20.04
CA ASP A 189 -3.75 -24.72 20.48
C ASP A 189 -3.69 -24.76 22.01
N ASN A 190 -3.31 -25.91 22.59
CA ASN A 190 -3.17 -26.06 24.04
C ASN A 190 -1.79 -25.61 24.57
N ARG A 191 -0.86 -25.26 23.69
CA ARG A 191 0.45 -24.68 24.03
C ARG A 191 0.32 -23.18 24.33
N SER A 192 1.38 -22.58 24.86
CA SER A 192 1.50 -21.12 24.93
C SER A 192 2.09 -20.57 23.63
N PHE A 193 1.71 -19.36 23.24
CA PHE A 193 2.30 -18.67 22.09
C PHE A 193 3.81 -18.54 22.24
N SER A 194 4.27 -18.23 23.46
CA SER A 194 5.70 -18.09 23.77
C SER A 194 6.50 -19.37 23.48
N ASP A 195 5.97 -20.54 23.84
CA ASP A 195 6.65 -21.83 23.58
C ASP A 195 6.78 -22.13 22.08
N VAL A 196 5.81 -21.68 21.28
CA VAL A 196 5.75 -21.92 19.83
C VAL A 196 6.63 -20.91 19.08
N ALA A 197 6.52 -19.63 19.41
CA ALA A 197 7.30 -18.55 18.81
C ALA A 197 8.81 -18.66 19.12
N GLU A 198 9.20 -19.12 20.31
CA GLU A 198 10.61 -19.36 20.63
C GLU A 198 11.18 -20.60 19.90
N GLY A 199 10.33 -21.58 19.61
CA GLY A 199 10.71 -22.84 18.94
C GLY A 199 10.97 -22.73 17.43
N SER A 200 10.53 -21.66 16.77
CA SER A 200 10.70 -21.45 15.33
C SER A 200 12.04 -20.82 14.93
N ASN A 201 12.85 -20.38 15.91
CA ASN A 201 14.18 -19.79 15.70
C ASN A 201 15.30 -20.84 15.50
N TYR A 202 15.17 -21.73 14.50
CA TYR A 202 16.22 -22.69 14.11
C TYR A 202 16.67 -22.57 12.66
#